data_AF-F9Q8B7-F1
#
_entry.id   AF-F9Q8B7-F1
#
_cell.length_a   1.000
_cell.length_b   1.000
_cell.length_c   1.000
_cell.angle_alpha   90.00
_cell.angle_beta   90.00
_cell.angle_gamma   90.00
#
_symmetry.space_group_name_H-M   'P 1'
#
loop_
_entity.id
_entity.type
_entity.pdbx_description
1 polymer ?
#
loop_
_entity_poly.entity_id
_entity_poly.type
_entity_poly.pdbx_seq_one_letter_code
_entity_poly.pdbx_strand_id
1 'polypeptide(L)'
;MDLEFHKLKLPNELSGGQQQRVALARAMVTRPDVILFDEPLSNLDAKLRESVRFEIKQLSKQYNLTSIYVTHDQAEALTMSDKIIVLNKGSIEQIGSPQDIYHHPKNRFVADFIGIANITEANVKNIGDNLYVVSSIFGNFTVFSEKNRNQN
;
A
#
# COMPACT_ATOMS: atom_id res chain seq x y z
N MET A 1 11.09 -3.04 -22.33
CA MET A 1 10.02 -2.06 -22.64
C MET A 1 9.79 -2.12 -24.14
N ASP A 2 8.61 -2.57 -24.55
CA ASP A 2 8.26 -2.80 -25.95
C ASP A 2 7.70 -1.50 -26.58
N LEU A 3 8.57 -0.48 -26.71
CA LEU A 3 8.21 0.88 -27.17
C LEU A 3 8.85 1.26 -28.52
N GLU A 4 9.65 0.38 -29.11
CA GLU A 4 10.39 0.61 -30.36
C GLU A 4 9.48 1.11 -31.50
N PHE A 5 8.29 0.52 -31.64
CA PHE A 5 7.31 0.86 -32.67
C PHE A 5 6.53 2.16 -32.43
N HIS A 6 6.80 2.86 -31.32
CA HIS A 6 6.06 4.08 -30.93
C HIS A 6 6.95 5.31 -30.82
N LYS A 7 8.23 5.22 -31.18
CA LYS A 7 9.21 6.31 -31.08
C LYS A 7 8.82 7.61 -31.80
N LEU A 8 8.04 7.52 -32.87
CA LEU A 8 7.62 8.67 -33.68
C LEU A 8 6.22 9.20 -33.32
N LYS A 9 5.50 8.54 -32.41
CA LYS A 9 4.16 8.94 -32.01
C LYS A 9 4.21 10.13 -31.05
N LEU A 10 3.30 11.07 -31.24
CA LEU A 10 3.05 12.16 -30.31
C LEU A 10 2.34 11.63 -29.04
N PRO A 11 2.46 12.30 -27.87
CA PRO A 11 1.85 11.83 -26.64
C PRO A 11 0.35 11.52 -26.75
N ASN A 12 -0.40 12.33 -27.50
CA ASN A 12 -1.83 12.14 -27.74
C ASN A 12 -2.19 10.94 -28.63
N GLU A 13 -1.21 10.32 -29.29
CA GLU A 13 -1.37 9.12 -30.12
C GLU A 13 -1.03 7.82 -29.37
N LEU A 14 -0.64 7.94 -28.11
CA LEU A 14 -0.30 6.84 -27.21
C LEU A 14 -1.48 6.54 -26.28
N SER A 15 -1.71 5.25 -25.99
CA SER A 15 -2.63 4.85 -24.92
C SER A 15 -2.09 5.29 -23.55
N GLY A 16 -2.95 5.38 -22.53
CA GLY A 16 -2.52 5.78 -21.19
C GLY A 16 -1.32 4.97 -20.66
N GLY A 17 -1.32 3.64 -20.84
CA GLY A 17 -0.18 2.82 -20.43
C GLY A 17 1.07 3.01 -21.29
N GLN A 18 0.93 3.36 -22.56
CA GLN A 18 2.08 3.71 -23.41
C GLN A 18 2.69 5.05 -23.00
N GLN A 19 1.86 6.06 -22.72
CA GLN A 19 2.31 7.34 -22.16
C GLN A 19 3.06 7.12 -20.84
N GLN A 20 2.52 6.26 -19.97
CA GLN A 20 3.14 5.91 -18.70
C GLN A 20 4.52 5.28 -18.87
N ARG A 21 4.65 4.32 -19.79
CA ARG A 21 5.93 3.65 -20.08
C ARG A 21 6.95 4.63 -20.67
N VAL A 22 6.53 5.56 -21.53
CA VAL A 22 7.39 6.63 -22.04
C VAL A 22 7.83 7.57 -20.92
N ALA A 23 6.93 7.96 -20.03
CA ALA A 23 7.26 8.80 -18.88
C ALA A 23 8.26 8.11 -17.93
N LEU A 24 8.08 6.80 -17.67
CA LEU A 24 9.00 6.00 -16.87
C LEU A 24 10.37 5.87 -17.55
N ALA A 25 10.40 5.56 -18.85
CA ALA A 25 11.65 5.50 -19.62
C ALA A 25 12.39 6.84 -19.58
N ARG A 26 11.66 7.95 -19.73
CA ARG A 26 12.21 9.31 -19.62
C ARG A 26 12.78 9.60 -18.23
N ALA A 27 12.14 9.13 -17.16
CA ALA A 27 12.65 9.29 -15.80
C ALA A 27 13.90 8.42 -15.54
N MET A 28 13.98 7.24 -16.15
CA MET A 28 15.09 6.30 -15.94
C MET A 28 16.31 6.58 -16.82
N VAL A 29 16.18 7.32 -17.93
CA VAL A 29 17.29 7.57 -18.86
C VAL A 29 18.49 8.24 -18.20
N THR A 30 18.24 9.05 -17.17
CA THR A 30 19.27 9.76 -16.39
C THR A 30 19.91 8.91 -15.30
N ARG A 31 19.46 7.66 -15.10
CA ARG A 31 19.90 6.74 -14.03
C ARG A 31 19.98 7.42 -12.66
N PRO A 32 18.85 7.96 -12.16
CA PRO A 32 18.86 8.68 -10.88
C PRO A 32 19.04 7.71 -9.71
N ASP A 33 19.65 8.19 -8.62
CA ASP A 33 19.75 7.43 -7.37
C ASP A 33 18.38 7.27 -6.68
N VAL A 34 17.48 8.25 -6.90
CA VAL A 34 16.14 8.31 -6.30
C VAL A 34 15.09 8.65 -7.37
N ILE A 35 13.98 7.92 -7.39
CA ILE A 35 12.81 8.22 -8.23
C ILE A 35 11.59 8.46 -7.34
N LEU A 36 10.85 9.53 -7.66
CA LEU A 36 9.58 9.86 -7.03
C LEU A 36 8.43 9.54 -7.98
N PHE A 37 7.47 8.79 -7.49
CA PHE A 37 6.25 8.43 -8.19
C PHE A 37 5.06 9.05 -7.46
N ASP A 38 4.40 10.02 -8.09
CA ASP A 38 3.20 10.67 -7.56
C ASP A 38 1.97 10.17 -8.32
N GLU A 39 1.18 9.31 -7.67
CA GLU A 39 0.01 8.63 -8.21
C GLU A 39 0.13 8.13 -9.66
N PRO A 40 1.20 7.41 -10.02
CA PRO A 40 1.54 7.19 -11.42
C PRO A 40 0.54 6.29 -12.15
N LEU A 41 -0.25 5.45 -11.46
CA LEU A 41 -1.14 4.48 -12.11
C LEU A 41 -2.64 4.80 -11.99
N SER A 42 -2.97 5.99 -11.47
CA SER A 42 -4.35 6.44 -11.23
C SER A 42 -5.20 6.50 -12.51
N ASN A 43 -4.59 6.87 -13.65
CA ASN A 43 -5.27 7.05 -14.93
C ASN A 43 -5.32 5.79 -15.83
N LEU A 44 -4.94 4.61 -15.31
CA LEU A 44 -4.95 3.36 -16.07
C LEU A 44 -6.16 2.49 -15.71
N ASP A 45 -6.64 1.70 -16.67
CA ASP A 45 -7.61 0.63 -16.39
C ASP A 45 -6.99 -0.45 -15.49
N ALA A 46 -7.84 -1.22 -14.80
CA ALA A 46 -7.40 -2.18 -13.78
C ALA A 46 -6.39 -3.21 -14.30
N LYS A 47 -6.60 -3.75 -15.51
CA LYS A 47 -5.74 -4.81 -16.07
C LYS A 47 -4.38 -4.24 -16.46
N LEU A 48 -4.37 -3.07 -17.08
CA LEU A 48 -3.14 -2.40 -17.47
C LEU A 48 -2.37 -1.90 -16.24
N ARG A 49 -3.07 -1.37 -15.24
CA ARG A 49 -2.51 -0.96 -13.94
C ARG A 49 -1.71 -2.07 -13.28
N GLU A 50 -2.29 -3.27 -13.17
CA GLU A 50 -1.62 -4.43 -12.59
C GLU A 50 -0.34 -4.81 -13.36
N SER A 51 -0.40 -4.80 -14.70
CA SER A 51 0.77 -5.12 -15.53
C SER A 51 1.90 -4.11 -15.36
N VAL A 52 1.59 -2.81 -15.33
CA VAL A 52 2.58 -1.74 -15.19
C VAL A 52 3.15 -1.72 -13.77
N ARG A 53 2.33 -2.02 -12.76
CA ARG A 53 2.77 -2.17 -11.36
C ARG A 53 3.86 -3.22 -11.22
N PHE A 54 3.65 -4.39 -11.83
CA PHE A 54 4.63 -5.46 -11.85
C PHE A 54 5.92 -5.02 -12.52
N GLU A 55 5.84 -4.33 -13.66
CA GLU A 55 7.01 -3.82 -14.36
C GLU A 55 7.81 -2.80 -13.54
N ILE A 56 7.16 -1.83 -12.91
CA ILE A 56 7.83 -0.83 -12.06
C ILE A 56 8.57 -1.52 -10.90
N LYS A 57 7.94 -2.51 -10.26
CA LYS A 57 8.56 -3.28 -9.18
C LYS A 57 9.81 -4.05 -9.67
N GLN A 58 9.71 -4.71 -10.82
CA GLN A 58 10.83 -5.44 -11.41
C GLN A 58 11.98 -4.50 -11.79
N LEU A 59 11.68 -3.34 -12.38
CA LEU A 59 12.70 -2.34 -12.74
C LEU A 59 13.38 -1.76 -11.51
N SER A 60 12.61 -1.41 -10.48
CA SER A 60 13.16 -0.88 -9.22
C SER A 60 14.15 -1.86 -8.59
N LYS A 61 13.80 -3.16 -8.59
CA LYS A 61 14.70 -4.24 -8.11
C LYS A 61 15.91 -4.44 -9.02
N GLN A 62 15.71 -4.53 -10.33
CA GLN A 62 16.77 -4.81 -11.29
C GLN A 62 17.85 -3.72 -11.29
N TYR A 63 17.45 -2.46 -11.14
CA TYR A 63 18.35 -1.31 -11.15
C TYR A 63 18.70 -0.79 -9.75
N ASN A 64 18.27 -1.50 -8.69
CA ASN A 64 18.50 -1.16 -7.29
C ASN A 64 18.18 0.32 -6.97
N LEU A 65 17.05 0.79 -7.50
CA LEU A 65 16.62 2.18 -7.40
C LEU A 65 15.98 2.43 -6.04
N THR A 66 16.28 3.58 -5.44
CA THR A 66 15.49 4.07 -4.31
C THR A 66 14.24 4.73 -4.86
N SER A 67 13.08 4.13 -4.62
CA SER A 67 11.80 4.62 -5.15
C SER A 67 10.89 5.06 -4.01
N ILE A 68 10.35 6.29 -4.08
CA ILE A 68 9.27 6.76 -3.21
C ILE A 68 8.00 6.76 -4.04
N TYR A 69 6.98 6.09 -3.55
CA TYR A 69 5.70 5.94 -4.23
C TYR A 69 4.58 6.54 -3.37
N VAL A 70 3.85 7.49 -3.93
CA VAL A 70 2.69 8.13 -3.32
C VAL A 70 1.45 7.65 -4.05
N THR A 71 0.48 7.14 -3.30
CA THR A 71 -0.75 6.58 -3.85
C THR A 71 -1.84 6.56 -2.79
N HIS A 72 -3.08 6.67 -3.25
CA HIS A 72 -4.27 6.38 -2.44
C HIS A 72 -4.74 4.92 -2.61
N ASP A 73 -4.13 4.13 -3.49
CA ASP A 73 -4.49 2.73 -3.73
C ASP A 73 -3.76 1.80 -2.73
N GLN A 74 -4.56 1.09 -1.94
CA GLN A 74 -4.08 0.18 -0.90
C GLN A 74 -3.29 -1.00 -1.48
N ALA A 75 -3.75 -1.55 -2.60
CA ALA A 75 -3.10 -2.68 -3.23
C ALA A 75 -1.74 -2.27 -3.82
N GLU A 76 -1.59 -1.05 -4.31
CA GLU A 76 -0.28 -0.50 -4.71
C GLU A 76 0.66 -0.43 -3.52
N ALA A 77 0.23 0.22 -2.44
CA ALA A 77 1.06 0.38 -1.25
C ALA A 77 1.53 -0.98 -0.70
N LEU A 78 0.62 -1.95 -0.58
CA LEU A 78 0.91 -3.28 -0.03
C LEU A 78 1.78 -4.15 -0.94
N THR A 79 1.64 -4.03 -2.26
CA THR A 79 2.33 -4.93 -3.21
C THR A 79 3.63 -4.37 -3.75
N MET A 80 3.83 -3.05 -3.77
CA MET A 80 5.02 -2.42 -4.34
C MET A 80 6.09 -2.07 -3.32
N SER A 81 5.71 -1.84 -2.07
CA SER A 81 6.58 -1.17 -1.09
C SER A 81 7.26 -2.17 -0.16
N ASP A 82 8.51 -1.90 0.19
CA ASP A 82 9.19 -2.58 1.30
C ASP A 82 8.80 -1.96 2.66
N LYS A 83 8.43 -0.67 2.64
CA LYS A 83 8.02 0.12 3.80
C LYS A 83 6.87 1.05 3.40
N ILE A 84 5.87 1.16 4.26
CA ILE A 84 4.71 2.03 4.06
C ILE A 84 4.68 3.08 5.17
N ILE A 85 4.35 4.31 4.78
CA ILE A 85 4.08 5.43 5.68
C ILE A 85 2.62 5.81 5.44
N VAL A 86 1.78 5.62 6.45
CA VAL A 86 0.37 6.00 6.39
C VAL A 86 0.23 7.43 6.93
N LEU A 87 -0.32 8.30 6.09
CA LEU A 87 -0.53 9.71 6.39
C LEU A 87 -2.02 10.01 6.55
N ASN A 88 -2.35 10.86 7.51
CA ASN A 88 -3.70 11.37 7.73
C ASN A 88 -3.61 12.83 8.15
N LYS A 89 -4.27 13.73 7.40
CA LYS A 89 -4.30 15.18 7.67
C LYS A 89 -2.89 15.78 7.93
N GLY A 90 -1.90 15.34 7.16
CA GLY A 90 -0.52 15.80 7.27
C GLY A 90 0.29 15.21 8.43
N SER A 91 -0.27 14.29 9.21
CA SER A 91 0.41 13.58 10.30
C SER A 91 0.67 12.12 9.93
N ILE A 92 1.78 11.57 10.40
CA ILE A 92 2.10 10.15 10.25
C ILE A 92 1.33 9.35 11.29
N GLU A 93 0.44 8.49 10.83
CA GLU A 93 -0.34 7.59 11.68
C GLU A 93 0.45 6.32 12.02
N GLN A 94 1.12 5.76 11.01
CA GLN A 94 1.92 4.56 11.17
C GLN A 94 3.02 4.45 10.12
N ILE A 95 4.13 3.84 10.52
CA ILE A 95 5.22 3.43 9.63
C ILE A 95 5.48 1.95 9.91
N GLY A 96 5.63 1.14 8.87
CA GLY A 96 5.91 -0.28 9.03
C GLY A 96 6.12 -1.00 7.70
N SER A 97 6.41 -2.30 7.77
CA SER A 97 6.35 -3.15 6.58
C SER A 97 4.89 -3.32 6.12
N PRO A 98 4.63 -3.75 4.87
CA PRO A 98 3.28 -4.10 4.43
C PRO A 98 2.57 -5.09 5.38
N GLN A 99 3.31 -6.05 5.93
CA GLN A 99 2.75 -7.04 6.87
C GLN A 99 2.38 -6.40 8.21
N ASP A 100 3.22 -5.53 8.76
CA ASP A 100 2.91 -4.84 10.02
C ASP A 100 1.70 -3.94 9.88
N ILE A 101 1.63 -3.21 8.76
CA ILE A 101 0.57 -2.25 8.46
C ILE A 101 -0.78 -2.98 8.28
N TYR A 102 -0.74 -4.17 7.66
CA TYR A 102 -1.93 -4.99 7.43
C TYR A 102 -2.39 -5.76 8.69
N HIS A 103 -1.48 -6.44 9.39
CA HIS A 103 -1.84 -7.31 10.52
C HIS A 103 -1.87 -6.60 11.88
N HIS A 104 -1.14 -5.50 12.03
CA HIS A 104 -1.00 -4.77 13.29
C HIS A 104 -1.24 -3.27 13.11
N PRO A 105 -2.45 -2.85 12.66
CA PRO A 105 -2.77 -1.44 12.56
C PRO A 105 -2.78 -0.78 13.95
N LYS A 106 -2.10 0.37 14.08
CA LYS A 106 -1.94 1.10 15.35
C LYS A 106 -3.22 1.77 15.83
N ASN A 107 -4.13 2.08 14.92
CA ASN A 107 -5.39 2.72 15.23
C ASN A 107 -6.47 2.34 14.21
N ARG A 108 -7.71 2.76 14.52
CA ARG A 108 -8.88 2.52 13.68
C ARG A 108 -8.71 3.06 12.26
N PHE A 109 -8.12 4.24 12.10
CA PHE A 109 -7.92 4.84 10.78
C PHE A 109 -7.00 3.97 9.91
N VAL A 110 -5.87 3.49 10.44
CA VAL A 110 -4.97 2.62 9.68
C VAL A 110 -5.64 1.29 9.34
N ALA A 111 -6.41 0.73 10.28
CA ALA A 111 -7.16 -0.51 10.07
C ALA A 111 -8.20 -0.37 8.95
N ASP A 112 -8.93 0.75 8.92
CA ASP A 112 -9.93 1.07 7.91
C ASP A 112 -9.29 1.44 6.56
N PHE A 113 -8.13 2.10 6.60
CA PHE A 113 -7.45 2.59 5.40
C PHE A 113 -6.75 1.50 4.61
N ILE A 114 -6.25 0.42 5.22
CA ILE A 114 -5.38 -0.56 4.54
C ILE A 114 -6.14 -1.81 4.10
N GLY A 115 -7.23 -2.17 4.78
CA GLY A 115 -7.89 -3.45 4.59
C GLY A 115 -9.41 -3.38 4.54
N ILE A 116 -10.00 -4.43 3.99
CA ILE A 116 -11.42 -4.74 4.16
C ILE A 116 -11.58 -5.29 5.59
N ALA A 117 -11.61 -4.39 6.57
CA ALA A 117 -11.76 -4.74 7.97
C ALA A 117 -13.21 -4.50 8.42
N ASN A 118 -13.81 -5.51 9.04
CA ASN A 118 -15.08 -5.32 9.74
C ASN A 118 -14.81 -4.71 11.10
N ILE A 119 -14.99 -3.40 11.22
CA ILE A 119 -14.78 -2.66 12.47
C ILE A 119 -16.13 -2.44 13.15
N THR A 120 -16.27 -2.97 14.36
CA THR A 120 -17.49 -2.84 15.15
C THR A 120 -17.18 -2.55 16.62
N GLU A 121 -18.13 -1.96 17.32
CA GLU A 121 -18.07 -1.82 18.77
C GLU A 121 -18.33 -3.18 19.43
N ALA A 122 -17.62 -3.44 20.53
CA ALA A 122 -17.77 -4.68 21.27
C ALA A 122 -17.70 -4.43 22.77
N ASN A 123 -18.50 -5.17 23.54
CA ASN A 123 -18.39 -5.22 25.00
C ASN A 123 -17.35 -6.26 25.38
N VAL A 124 -16.35 -5.86 26.18
CA VAL A 124 -15.28 -6.74 26.62
C VAL A 124 -15.45 -7.04 28.10
N LYS A 125 -15.61 -8.31 28.45
CA LYS A 125 -15.74 -8.80 29.83
C LYS A 125 -14.60 -9.77 30.15
N ASN A 126 -13.82 -9.47 31.19
CA ASN A 126 -12.81 -10.40 31.70
C ASN A 126 -13.51 -11.58 32.41
N ILE A 127 -13.07 -12.81 32.10
CA ILE A 127 -13.63 -14.05 32.68
C ILE A 127 -12.58 -14.92 33.37
N GLY A 128 -11.34 -14.45 33.54
CA GLY A 128 -10.24 -15.19 34.17
C GLY A 128 -8.87 -14.82 33.62
N ASP A 129 -7.85 -15.60 33.99
CA ASP A 129 -6.43 -15.41 33.64
C ASP A 129 -6.21 -15.12 32.15
N ASN A 130 -6.09 -13.83 31.82
CA ASN A 130 -5.93 -13.33 30.45
C ASN A 130 -7.01 -13.76 29.44
N LEU A 131 -8.17 -14.21 29.92
CA LEU A 131 -9.30 -14.62 29.08
C LEU A 131 -10.40 -13.56 29.12
N TYR A 132 -10.85 -13.18 27.92
CA TYR A 132 -11.86 -12.16 27.74
C TYR A 132 -12.97 -12.69 26.82
N VAL A 133 -14.22 -12.41 27.17
CA VAL A 133 -15.36 -12.54 26.27
C VAL A 133 -15.59 -11.20 25.60
N VAL A 134 -15.58 -11.22 24.27
CA VAL A 134 -15.83 -10.06 23.41
C VAL A 134 -17.18 -10.27 22.73
N SER A 135 -18.18 -9.47 23.10
CA SER A 135 -19.53 -9.52 22.56
C SER A 135 -19.73 -8.39 21.55
N SER A 136 -20.02 -8.73 20.30
CA SER A 136 -20.31 -7.76 19.23
C SER A 136 -21.51 -8.17 18.38
N ILE A 137 -21.84 -7.38 17.36
CA ILE A 137 -22.88 -7.73 16.37
C ILE A 137 -22.59 -9.04 15.62
N PHE A 138 -21.33 -9.49 15.61
CA PHE A 138 -20.91 -10.74 14.97
C PHE A 138 -20.99 -11.95 15.91
N GLY A 139 -21.41 -11.74 17.16
CA GLY A 139 -21.52 -12.77 18.19
C GLY A 139 -20.52 -12.61 19.33
N ASN A 140 -20.38 -13.67 20.11
CA ASN A 140 -19.51 -13.72 21.28
C ASN A 140 -18.24 -14.51 20.95
N PHE A 141 -17.08 -13.90 21.15
CA PHE A 141 -15.78 -14.48 20.92
C PHE A 141 -15.04 -14.60 22.25
N THR A 142 -14.33 -15.71 22.47
CA THR A 142 -13.40 -15.84 23.60
C THR A 142 -12.00 -15.57 23.09
N VAL A 143 -11.32 -14.59 23.67
CA VAL A 143 -10.01 -14.13 23.23
C VAL A 143 -9.03 -14.22 24.40
N PHE A 144 -7.84 -14.74 24.11
CA PHE A 144 -6.72 -14.74 25.05
C PHE A 144 -5.84 -13.51 24.81
N SER A 145 -5.45 -12.81 25.87
CA SER A 145 -4.55 -11.66 25.78
C SER A 145 -3.12 -12.06 26.15
N GLU A 146 -2.21 -11.99 25.17
CA GLU A 146 -0.78 -12.23 25.41
C GLU A 146 -0.08 -11.07 26.14
N LYS A 147 -0.69 -9.88 26.18
CA LYS A 147 -0.17 -8.71 26.90
C LYS A 147 -0.86 -8.58 28.26
N ASN A 148 -0.11 -8.84 29.33
CA ASN A 148 -0.47 -8.36 30.66
C ASN A 148 -0.63 -6.84 30.60
N ARG A 149 -1.85 -6.33 30.80
CA ARG A 149 -2.15 -4.89 30.97
C ARG A 149 -1.53 -4.26 32.24
N ASN A 150 -0.57 -4.93 32.86
CA ASN A 150 0.21 -4.45 34.01
C ASN A 150 1.62 -4.09 33.56
N GLN A 151 1.77 -3.01 32.78
CA GLN A 151 2.97 -2.18 32.73
C GLN A 151 2.61 -0.87 32.00
N ASN A 152 2.26 0.12 32.84
CA ASN A 152 2.19 1.59 32.68
C ASN A 152 2.14 2.19 31.27
#